data_AF-A0A2T0AZW1-F1
#
_entry.id   AF-A0A2T0AZW1-F1
#
_cell.length_a   1.000
_cell.length_b   1.000
_cell.length_c   1.000
_cell.angle_alpha   90.00
_cell.angle_beta   90.00
_cell.angle_gamma   90.00
#
_symmetry.space_group_name_H-M   'P 1'
#
loop_
_entity.id
_entity.type
_entity.pdbx_description
1 polymer ?
#
loop_
_entity_poly.entity_id
_entity_poly.type
_entity_poly.pdbx_seq_one_letter_code
_entity_poly.pdbx_strand_id
1 'polypeptide(L)'
;MIKKFSKCIENYTNFKNNNKKEYKNIVNKIAIGIVILVVLAISTPSVVNYYCRKNYKVGTVNFKDKNLEELVRNATGKTMGYIYTKDVEKIKILDGRSLNISDLSGIEDLKNIETLSLKNNDIEDISPIGKLTNLKALNIGINKINDISPLKNLTKLEELNISSNNIYDLTPIKGKTKMKKLDISYNGLGDLSVINGMSELEILSMRDVKINDFSVVKNFPKLSYLDASENNISDLKPLESLKYIDQLILEDNGISSIEDIKSLKTLTKLYLNNNKIKDVSAINNLTALSELDLKDNLIKDVSSLNNLKDLVIFNIMENDIKQANVVEGMPVLEELYMDKAVDRSCLKNIKILKKADLDTKSYLIKKKYYNN
;
A
#
# COMPACT_ATOMS: atom_id res chain seq x y z
N MET A 1 14.16 46.38 -57.83
CA MET A 1 14.79 45.86 -56.59
C MET A 1 16.32 45.70 -56.73
N ILE A 2 16.84 45.22 -57.87
CA ILE A 2 18.29 45.03 -58.12
C ILE A 2 19.12 46.34 -58.12
N LYS A 3 18.59 47.47 -58.62
CA LYS A 3 19.31 48.77 -58.60
C LYS A 3 19.51 49.40 -57.21
N LYS A 4 18.66 49.07 -56.22
CA LYS A 4 18.85 49.53 -54.81
C LYS A 4 19.93 48.73 -54.08
N PHE A 5 20.11 47.46 -54.43
CA PHE A 5 21.16 46.60 -53.88
C PHE A 5 22.57 47.01 -54.36
N SER A 6 22.70 47.39 -55.63
CA SER A 6 23.99 47.84 -56.20
C SER A 6 24.55 49.08 -55.50
N LYS A 7 23.69 50.06 -55.18
CA LYS A 7 24.11 51.31 -54.50
C LYS A 7 24.48 51.10 -53.03
N CYS A 8 23.93 50.05 -52.41
CA CYS A 8 24.28 49.64 -51.04
C CYS A 8 25.67 48.98 -51.00
N ILE A 9 26.00 48.16 -52.00
CA ILE A 9 27.31 47.51 -52.14
C ILE A 9 28.43 48.52 -52.44
N GLU A 10 28.15 49.55 -53.24
CA GLU A 10 29.10 50.61 -53.57
C GLU A 10 29.41 51.51 -52.36
N ASN A 11 28.38 51.90 -51.60
CA ASN A 11 28.53 52.64 -50.34
C ASN A 11 29.31 51.84 -49.28
N TYR A 12 29.07 50.54 -49.18
CA TYR A 12 29.79 49.64 -48.29
C TYR A 12 31.28 49.52 -48.66
N THR A 13 31.59 49.48 -49.95
CA THR A 13 32.97 49.39 -50.46
C THR A 13 33.75 50.68 -50.22
N ASN A 14 33.12 51.86 -50.38
CA ASN A 14 33.73 53.15 -50.07
C ASN A 14 33.94 53.37 -48.56
N PHE A 15 33.01 52.92 -47.71
CA PHE A 15 33.16 52.97 -46.25
C PHE A 15 34.32 52.08 -45.76
N LYS A 16 34.49 50.89 -46.36
CA LYS A 16 35.58 49.94 -46.05
C LYS A 16 36.97 50.47 -46.42
N ASN A 17 37.08 51.21 -47.53
CA ASN A 17 38.35 51.75 -48.00
C ASN A 17 38.82 52.98 -47.20
N ASN A 18 37.89 53.80 -46.70
CA ASN A 18 38.21 55.02 -45.94
C ASN A 18 38.55 54.76 -44.45
N ASN A 19 38.13 53.63 -43.87
CA ASN A 19 38.29 53.34 -42.42
C ASN A 19 39.25 52.18 -42.12
N LYS A 20 40.27 51.97 -42.97
CA LYS A 20 41.15 50.80 -42.99
C LYS A 20 41.97 50.57 -41.69
N LYS A 21 42.21 51.62 -40.89
CA LYS A 21 42.96 51.52 -39.61
C LYS A 21 42.06 51.18 -38.42
N GLU A 22 40.79 51.57 -38.46
CA GLU A 22 39.80 51.32 -37.39
C GLU A 22 39.19 49.91 -37.51
N TYR A 23 39.06 49.40 -38.75
CA TYR A 23 38.58 48.05 -39.04
C TYR A 23 39.49 46.94 -38.48
N LYS A 24 40.81 47.17 -38.40
CA LYS A 24 41.78 46.17 -37.93
C LYS A 24 41.67 45.89 -36.42
N ASN A 25 41.23 46.88 -35.63
CA ASN A 25 41.03 46.72 -34.18
C ASN A 25 39.67 46.11 -33.82
N ILE A 26 38.65 46.27 -34.67
CA ILE A 26 37.34 45.63 -34.49
C ILE A 26 37.38 44.15 -34.91
N VAL A 27 38.09 43.81 -35.99
CA VAL A 27 38.23 42.43 -36.48
C VAL A 27 38.96 41.54 -35.46
N ASN A 28 39.95 42.03 -34.73
CA ASN A 28 40.64 41.23 -33.70
C ASN A 28 39.78 40.95 -32.44
N LYS A 29 38.75 41.76 -32.15
CA LYS A 29 37.78 41.47 -31.07
C LYS A 29 36.61 40.60 -31.54
N ILE A 30 36.29 40.60 -32.83
CA ILE A 30 35.23 39.79 -33.43
C ILE A 30 35.73 38.41 -33.90
N ALA A 31 37.04 38.24 -34.14
CA ALA A 31 37.64 36.99 -34.60
C ALA A 31 37.53 35.80 -33.63
N ILE A 32 37.30 36.04 -32.33
CA ILE A 32 37.06 34.96 -31.35
C ILE A 32 35.57 34.55 -31.34
N GLY A 33 34.65 35.44 -31.71
CA GLY A 33 33.21 35.15 -31.75
C GLY A 33 32.73 34.51 -33.06
N ILE A 34 33.35 34.85 -34.20
CA ILE A 34 32.88 34.36 -35.51
C ILE A 34 33.42 32.96 -35.85
N VAL A 35 34.56 32.52 -35.32
CA VAL A 35 35.01 31.12 -35.52
C VAL A 35 34.06 30.14 -34.82
N ILE A 36 33.47 30.52 -33.68
CA ILE A 36 32.43 29.73 -33.01
C ILE A 36 31.14 29.72 -33.85
N LEU A 37 30.73 30.86 -34.43
CA LEU A 37 29.52 30.94 -35.27
C LEU A 37 29.66 30.25 -36.64
N VAL A 38 30.85 30.21 -37.25
CA VAL A 38 31.08 29.53 -38.53
C VAL A 38 31.26 28.02 -38.34
N VAL A 39 31.83 27.56 -37.21
CA VAL A 39 31.79 26.15 -36.82
C VAL A 39 30.34 25.71 -36.52
N LEU A 40 29.53 26.59 -35.92
CA LEU A 40 28.09 26.35 -35.69
C LEU A 40 27.22 26.46 -36.96
N ALA A 41 27.65 27.21 -37.98
CA ALA A 41 26.91 27.37 -39.23
C ALA A 41 27.22 26.31 -40.31
N ILE A 42 28.29 25.52 -40.14
CA ILE A 42 28.63 24.41 -41.06
C ILE A 42 28.33 23.04 -40.43
N SER A 43 28.13 22.97 -39.11
CA SER A 43 27.51 21.78 -38.52
C SER A 43 26.02 21.78 -38.85
N THR A 44 25.64 21.03 -39.87
CA THR A 44 24.23 20.68 -40.12
C THR A 44 23.54 20.28 -38.82
N PRO A 45 22.21 20.38 -38.70
CA PRO A 45 21.48 19.78 -37.57
C PRO A 45 21.94 18.34 -37.31
N SER A 46 22.34 17.61 -38.35
CA SER A 46 22.93 16.27 -38.30
C SER A 46 24.29 16.20 -37.59
N VAL A 47 25.18 17.18 -37.76
CA VAL A 47 26.51 17.23 -37.11
C VAL A 47 26.40 17.70 -35.66
N VAL A 48 25.55 18.68 -35.34
CA VAL A 48 25.25 19.04 -33.94
C VAL A 48 24.57 17.88 -33.22
N ASN A 49 23.61 17.20 -33.86
CA ASN A 49 22.98 16.00 -33.33
C ASN A 49 23.99 14.82 -33.20
N TYR A 50 24.95 14.70 -34.11
CA TYR A 50 26.04 13.72 -34.03
C TYR A 50 27.00 13.99 -32.86
N TYR A 51 27.45 15.24 -32.66
CA TYR A 51 28.34 15.59 -31.54
C TYR A 51 27.62 15.62 -30.18
N CYS A 52 26.35 16.02 -30.13
CA CYS A 52 25.51 15.86 -28.94
C CYS A 52 25.27 14.37 -28.60
N ARG A 53 25.03 13.49 -29.60
CA ARG A 53 24.89 12.03 -29.40
C ARG A 53 26.19 11.34 -29.03
N LYS A 54 27.34 11.83 -29.51
CA LYS A 54 28.66 11.21 -29.24
C LYS A 54 29.14 11.48 -27.81
N ASN A 55 28.70 12.57 -27.18
CA ASN A 55 29.12 12.99 -25.84
C ASN A 55 28.07 12.80 -24.74
N TYR A 56 26.82 12.43 -25.09
CA TYR A 56 25.82 11.97 -24.14
C TYR A 56 25.40 10.55 -24.51
N LYS A 57 25.91 9.55 -23.78
CA LYS A 57 25.24 8.24 -23.71
C LYS A 57 23.94 8.43 -22.93
N VAL A 58 22.93 9.03 -23.56
CA VAL A 58 21.59 9.02 -23.00
C VAL A 58 21.08 7.60 -23.17
N GLY A 59 21.12 6.81 -22.10
CA GLY A 59 20.52 5.48 -22.10
C GLY A 59 19.04 5.62 -22.46
N THR A 60 18.60 4.87 -23.46
CA THR A 60 17.17 4.67 -23.72
C THR A 60 16.66 3.64 -22.73
N VAL A 61 15.52 3.91 -22.10
CA VAL A 61 14.80 2.93 -21.30
C VAL A 61 13.95 2.11 -22.25
N ASN A 62 14.09 0.79 -22.21
CA ASN A 62 13.38 -0.10 -23.13
C ASN A 62 12.42 -1.00 -22.35
N PHE A 63 11.13 -0.87 -22.64
CA PHE A 63 10.08 -1.66 -22.03
C PHE A 63 9.66 -2.78 -22.98
N LYS A 64 9.54 -4.00 -22.47
CA LYS A 64 8.99 -5.13 -23.25
C LYS A 64 7.47 -5.19 -23.15
N ASP A 65 6.93 -4.81 -21.99
CA ASP A 65 5.51 -4.73 -21.73
C ASP A 65 4.95 -3.36 -22.16
N LYS A 66 3.94 -3.37 -23.03
CA LYS A 66 3.34 -2.15 -23.57
C LYS A 66 2.54 -1.38 -22.52
N ASN A 67 1.91 -2.06 -21.57
CA ASN A 67 1.13 -1.42 -20.52
C ASN A 67 2.07 -0.74 -19.51
N LEU A 68 3.23 -1.35 -19.23
CA LEU A 68 4.28 -0.71 -18.45
C LEU A 68 4.88 0.49 -19.20
N GLU A 69 5.14 0.35 -20.50
CA GLU A 69 5.59 1.48 -21.32
C GLU A 69 4.59 2.63 -21.27
N GLU A 70 3.31 2.35 -21.51
CA GLU A 70 2.24 3.36 -21.49
C GLU A 70 2.10 4.03 -20.13
N LEU A 71 2.18 3.26 -19.04
CA LEU A 71 2.22 3.79 -17.67
C LEU A 71 3.36 4.81 -17.49
N VAL A 72 4.57 4.48 -17.96
CA VAL A 72 5.73 5.38 -17.87
C VAL A 72 5.59 6.58 -18.81
N ARG A 73 5.03 6.41 -20.01
CA ARG A 73 4.73 7.52 -20.92
C ARG A 73 3.76 8.51 -20.30
N ASN A 74 2.72 8.00 -19.64
CA ASN A 74 1.75 8.83 -18.92
C ASN A 74 2.42 9.57 -17.76
N ALA A 75 3.27 8.91 -16.99
CA ALA A 75 4.01 9.53 -15.88
C ALA A 75 5.02 10.60 -16.35
N THR A 76 5.59 10.45 -17.54
CA THR A 76 6.54 11.42 -18.12
C THR A 76 5.90 12.50 -19.00
N GLY A 77 4.63 12.32 -19.39
CA GLY A 77 3.97 13.14 -20.41
C GLY A 77 4.51 12.92 -21.83
N LYS A 78 5.36 11.89 -22.05
CA LYS A 78 6.04 11.64 -23.31
C LYS A 78 5.33 10.56 -24.13
N THR A 79 4.33 10.98 -24.88
CA THR A 79 3.44 10.07 -25.63
C THR A 79 4.12 9.36 -26.80
N MET A 80 5.22 9.89 -27.35
CA MET A 80 5.86 9.36 -28.55
C MET A 80 7.39 9.36 -28.47
N GLY A 81 8.03 8.52 -29.29
CA GLY A 81 9.47 8.41 -29.43
C GLY A 81 10.16 7.68 -28.28
N TYR A 82 11.50 7.61 -28.31
CA TYR A 82 12.29 6.93 -27.28
C TYR A 82 12.11 7.57 -25.91
N ILE A 83 11.96 6.74 -24.88
CA ILE A 83 12.06 7.16 -23.47
C ILE A 83 13.53 7.10 -23.09
N TYR A 84 14.06 8.18 -22.54
CA TYR A 84 15.43 8.29 -22.08
C TYR A 84 15.50 8.23 -20.56
N THR A 85 16.64 7.80 -20.00
CA THR A 85 16.85 7.78 -18.54
C THR A 85 16.59 9.13 -17.86
N LYS A 86 16.88 10.24 -18.56
CA LYS A 86 16.58 11.59 -18.08
C LYS A 86 15.07 11.90 -18.01
N ASP A 87 14.26 11.29 -18.88
CA ASP A 87 12.81 11.48 -18.88
C ASP A 87 12.18 10.88 -17.63
N VAL A 88 12.72 9.73 -17.17
CA VAL A 88 12.20 9.00 -16.01
C VAL A 88 12.85 9.40 -14.67
N GLU A 89 13.89 10.24 -14.71
CA GLU A 89 14.66 10.65 -13.53
C GLU A 89 13.80 11.31 -12.44
N LYS A 90 12.71 11.97 -12.83
CA LYS A 90 11.80 12.66 -11.90
C LYS A 90 10.69 11.76 -11.33
N ILE A 91 10.53 10.54 -11.84
CA ILE A 91 9.50 9.62 -11.37
C ILE A 91 9.89 9.11 -9.98
N LYS A 92 9.13 9.55 -8.97
CA LYS A 92 9.26 9.08 -7.59
C LYS A 92 8.15 8.11 -7.19
N ILE A 93 6.99 8.23 -7.83
CA ILE A 93 5.80 7.45 -7.54
C ILE A 93 5.29 6.91 -8.87
N LEU A 94 5.04 5.62 -8.92
CA LEU A 94 4.45 4.96 -10.08
C LEU A 94 3.36 4.00 -9.60
N ASP A 95 2.14 4.18 -10.12
CA ASP A 95 0.97 3.36 -9.79
C ASP A 95 0.43 2.69 -11.06
N GLY A 96 0.72 1.41 -11.19
CA GLY A 96 0.34 0.53 -12.30
C GLY A 96 -0.59 -0.60 -11.89
N ARG A 97 -1.50 -0.36 -10.94
CA ARG A 97 -2.45 -1.38 -10.49
C ARG A 97 -3.45 -1.77 -11.58
N SER A 98 -3.74 -3.06 -11.72
CA SER A 98 -4.79 -3.55 -12.63
C SER A 98 -4.58 -3.13 -14.08
N LEU A 99 -3.33 -3.14 -14.56
CA LEU A 99 -2.96 -2.73 -15.93
C LEU A 99 -2.55 -3.90 -16.82
N ASN A 100 -2.74 -5.14 -16.36
CA ASN A 100 -2.34 -6.34 -17.09
C ASN A 100 -0.84 -6.33 -17.48
N ILE A 101 0.01 -5.86 -16.57
CA ILE A 101 1.46 -5.86 -16.72
C ILE A 101 1.98 -7.27 -16.39
N SER A 102 2.92 -7.77 -17.18
CA SER A 102 3.53 -9.10 -16.96
C SER A 102 5.06 -9.10 -17.02
N ASP A 103 5.66 -8.20 -17.80
CA ASP A 103 7.13 -8.08 -17.93
C ASP A 103 7.60 -6.72 -17.39
N LEU A 104 8.51 -6.75 -16.43
CA LEU A 104 9.04 -5.55 -15.76
C LEU A 104 10.33 -5.00 -16.39
N SER A 105 10.80 -5.56 -17.51
CA SER A 105 11.99 -5.08 -18.21
C SER A 105 11.89 -3.58 -18.50
N GLY A 106 12.92 -2.83 -18.16
CA GLY A 106 13.00 -1.37 -18.29
C GLY A 106 12.67 -0.64 -16.98
N ILE A 107 11.97 -1.26 -16.02
CA ILE A 107 11.68 -0.61 -14.74
C ILE A 107 12.95 -0.36 -13.93
N GLU A 108 14.00 -1.17 -14.10
CA GLU A 108 15.27 -1.08 -13.38
C GLU A 108 16.02 0.25 -13.60
N ASP A 109 15.67 0.99 -14.67
CA ASP A 109 16.22 2.30 -14.98
C ASP A 109 15.54 3.46 -14.22
N LEU A 110 14.41 3.20 -13.54
CA LEU A 110 13.64 4.20 -12.79
C LEU A 110 14.21 4.35 -11.36
N LYS A 111 15.51 4.62 -11.27
CA LYS A 111 16.33 4.55 -10.05
C LYS A 111 15.88 5.47 -8.90
N ASN A 112 15.07 6.48 -9.19
CA ASN A 112 14.58 7.46 -8.22
C ASN A 112 13.18 7.17 -7.68
N ILE A 113 12.56 6.05 -8.06
CA ILE A 113 11.29 5.62 -7.49
C ILE A 113 11.45 5.37 -5.98
N GLU A 114 10.53 5.95 -5.22
CA GLU A 114 10.36 5.77 -3.77
C GLU A 114 9.09 4.95 -3.46
N THR A 115 8.05 5.05 -4.31
CA THR A 115 6.79 4.31 -4.15
C THR A 115 6.40 3.64 -5.47
N LEU A 116 6.24 2.31 -5.44
CA LEU A 116 5.82 1.52 -6.60
C LEU A 116 4.63 0.64 -6.24
N SER A 117 3.56 0.76 -7.00
CA SER A 117 2.38 -0.10 -6.87
C SER A 117 2.10 -0.80 -8.19
N LEU A 118 2.15 -2.13 -8.19
CA LEU A 118 1.89 -3.03 -9.30
C LEU A 118 0.90 -4.13 -8.87
N LYS A 119 0.04 -3.84 -7.89
CA LYS A 119 -0.97 -4.78 -7.38
C LYS A 119 -1.93 -5.22 -8.51
N ASN A 120 -2.35 -6.48 -8.47
CA ASN A 120 -3.36 -7.03 -9.39
C ASN A 120 -2.89 -6.97 -10.85
N ASN A 121 -1.83 -7.70 -11.15
CA ASN A 121 -1.24 -7.85 -12.48
C ASN A 121 -0.85 -9.33 -12.70
N ASP A 122 -0.14 -9.62 -13.79
CA ASP A 122 0.31 -10.97 -14.16
C ASP A 122 1.83 -11.15 -13.98
N ILE A 123 2.42 -10.49 -12.98
CA ILE A 123 3.88 -10.46 -12.79
C ILE A 123 4.36 -11.75 -12.11
N GLU A 124 5.40 -12.35 -12.66
CA GLU A 124 6.12 -13.50 -12.08
C GLU A 124 7.55 -13.13 -11.67
N ASP A 125 8.28 -12.44 -12.56
CA ASP A 125 9.67 -12.05 -12.34
C ASP A 125 9.79 -10.60 -11.87
N ILE A 126 10.25 -10.42 -10.62
CA ILE A 126 10.55 -9.11 -10.04
C ILE A 126 12.04 -8.76 -10.01
N SER A 127 12.89 -9.52 -10.72
CA SER A 127 14.33 -9.24 -10.82
C SER A 127 14.66 -7.78 -11.15
N PRO A 128 13.93 -7.11 -12.08
CA PRO A 128 14.16 -5.69 -12.36
C PRO A 128 13.98 -4.76 -11.16
N ILE A 129 13.06 -5.07 -10.23
CA ILE A 129 12.80 -4.26 -9.01
C ILE A 129 14.03 -4.23 -8.09
N GLY A 130 14.90 -5.25 -8.12
CA GLY A 130 16.08 -5.32 -7.27
C GLY A 130 17.11 -4.19 -7.47
N LYS A 131 16.98 -3.38 -8.53
CA LYS A 131 17.81 -2.19 -8.78
C LYS A 131 17.24 -0.90 -8.18
N LEU A 132 16.00 -0.91 -7.70
CA LEU A 132 15.27 0.27 -7.21
C LEU A 132 15.58 0.56 -5.74
N THR A 133 16.86 0.80 -5.42
CA THR A 133 17.36 0.91 -4.03
C THR A 133 16.82 2.11 -3.23
N ASN A 134 16.05 3.00 -3.87
CA ASN A 134 15.38 4.11 -3.22
C ASN A 134 13.94 3.79 -2.78
N LEU A 135 13.43 2.59 -3.10
CA LEU A 135 12.09 2.16 -2.70
C LEU A 135 11.91 2.19 -1.18
N LYS A 136 10.83 2.86 -0.78
CA LYS A 136 10.30 2.92 0.58
C LYS A 136 8.97 2.18 0.69
N ALA A 137 8.15 2.24 -0.34
CA ALA A 137 6.86 1.54 -0.39
C ALA A 137 6.74 0.71 -1.66
N LEU A 138 6.48 -0.58 -1.51
CA LEU A 138 6.30 -1.52 -2.62
C LEU A 138 5.01 -2.31 -2.43
N ASN A 139 4.11 -2.25 -3.41
CA ASN A 139 2.92 -3.07 -3.46
C ASN A 139 2.92 -3.92 -4.74
N ILE A 140 3.13 -5.22 -4.56
CA ILE A 140 3.16 -6.24 -5.62
C ILE A 140 2.18 -7.39 -5.29
N GLY A 141 1.16 -7.11 -4.47
CA GLY A 141 0.15 -8.10 -4.13
C GLY A 141 -0.74 -8.50 -5.31
N ILE A 142 -1.41 -9.65 -5.24
CA ILE A 142 -2.26 -10.20 -6.31
C ILE A 142 -1.46 -10.28 -7.63
N ASN A 143 -0.43 -11.12 -7.62
CA ASN A 143 0.41 -11.44 -8.78
C ASN A 143 0.72 -12.95 -8.74
N LYS A 144 1.74 -13.41 -9.49
CA LYS A 144 2.15 -14.83 -9.56
C LYS A 144 3.58 -15.03 -9.04
N ILE A 145 4.04 -14.15 -8.15
CA ILE A 145 5.42 -14.09 -7.66
C ILE A 145 5.68 -15.26 -6.70
N ASN A 146 6.83 -15.91 -6.83
CA ASN A 146 7.30 -16.92 -5.89
C ASN A 146 8.69 -16.62 -5.30
N ASP A 147 9.54 -15.92 -6.06
CA ASP A 147 10.87 -15.49 -5.63
C ASP A 147 10.91 -14.00 -5.31
N ILE A 148 11.18 -13.68 -4.04
CA ILE A 148 11.40 -12.32 -3.57
C ILE A 148 12.87 -12.00 -3.28
N SER A 149 13.81 -12.83 -3.74
CA SER A 149 15.25 -12.59 -3.65
C SER A 149 15.70 -11.20 -4.14
N PRO A 150 15.07 -10.58 -5.17
CA PRO A 150 15.44 -9.23 -5.59
C PRO A 150 15.20 -8.15 -4.53
N LEU A 151 14.35 -8.40 -3.52
CA LEU A 151 14.06 -7.45 -2.46
C LEU A 151 15.18 -7.34 -1.41
N LYS A 152 16.16 -8.25 -1.41
CA LYS A 152 17.22 -8.35 -0.39
C LYS A 152 17.93 -7.03 -0.11
N ASN A 153 18.32 -6.33 -1.17
CA ASN A 153 19.11 -5.10 -1.06
C ASN A 153 18.27 -3.82 -0.95
N LEU A 154 16.94 -3.91 -0.94
CA LEU A 154 16.04 -2.77 -0.78
C LEU A 154 15.92 -2.41 0.71
N THR A 155 16.98 -1.84 1.27
CA THR A 155 17.12 -1.59 2.71
C THR A 155 16.28 -0.42 3.23
N LYS A 156 15.74 0.42 2.33
CA LYS A 156 14.89 1.57 2.66
C LYS A 156 13.40 1.25 2.72
N LEU A 157 13.00 0.00 2.48
CA LEU A 157 11.59 -0.40 2.54
C LEU A 157 11.03 -0.20 3.96
N GLU A 158 9.94 0.55 4.02
CA GLU A 158 9.11 0.81 5.20
C GLU A 158 7.71 0.21 5.02
N GLU A 159 7.24 0.04 3.79
CA GLU A 159 5.95 -0.56 3.47
C GLU A 159 6.10 -1.63 2.39
N LEU A 160 5.63 -2.84 2.68
CA LEU A 160 5.67 -3.96 1.73
C LEU A 160 4.34 -4.72 1.72
N ASN A 161 3.72 -4.80 0.55
CA ASN A 161 2.61 -5.69 0.29
C ASN A 161 3.02 -6.71 -0.76
N ILE A 162 3.05 -7.98 -0.35
CA ILE A 162 3.32 -9.16 -1.19
C ILE A 162 2.17 -10.18 -1.10
N SER A 163 0.98 -9.75 -0.67
CA SER A 163 -0.14 -10.65 -0.44
C SER A 163 -0.67 -11.29 -1.72
N SER A 164 -1.33 -12.45 -1.60
CA SER A 164 -1.91 -13.18 -2.73
C SER A 164 -0.90 -13.42 -3.85
N ASN A 165 0.16 -14.13 -3.48
CA ASN A 165 1.23 -14.61 -4.36
C ASN A 165 1.53 -16.08 -4.01
N ASN A 166 2.62 -16.64 -4.55
CA ASN A 166 3.06 -18.01 -4.29
C ASN A 166 4.39 -18.01 -3.51
N ILE A 167 4.50 -17.17 -2.48
CA ILE A 167 5.76 -17.00 -1.73
C ILE A 167 5.81 -17.98 -0.55
N TYR A 168 6.97 -18.61 -0.38
CA TYR A 168 7.23 -19.57 0.69
C TYR A 168 8.44 -19.18 1.57
N ASP A 169 9.32 -18.29 1.08
CA ASP A 169 10.54 -17.86 1.79
C ASP A 169 10.57 -16.35 1.99
N LEU A 170 10.54 -15.91 3.26
CA LEU A 170 10.70 -14.51 3.64
C LEU A 170 12.15 -14.09 3.88
N THR A 171 13.13 -14.98 3.79
CA THR A 171 14.56 -14.68 4.06
C THR A 171 15.07 -13.42 3.34
N PRO A 172 14.65 -13.10 2.09
CA PRO A 172 15.07 -11.87 1.43
C PRO A 172 14.63 -10.58 2.15
N ILE A 173 13.60 -10.61 3.01
CA ILE A 173 13.17 -9.45 3.80
C ILE A 173 13.68 -9.46 5.24
N LYS A 174 14.52 -10.44 5.60
CA LYS A 174 15.20 -10.49 6.90
C LYS A 174 16.00 -9.21 7.15
N GLY A 175 15.86 -8.64 8.34
CA GLY A 175 16.64 -7.47 8.77
C GLY A 175 16.14 -6.13 8.24
N LYS A 176 14.98 -6.05 7.59
CA LYS A 176 14.32 -4.77 7.26
C LYS A 176 13.69 -4.13 8.50
N THR A 177 14.53 -3.70 9.44
CA THR A 177 14.13 -3.22 10.78
C THR A 177 13.33 -1.90 10.78
N LYS A 178 13.26 -1.20 9.64
CA LYS A 178 12.45 0.02 9.43
C LYS A 178 11.05 -0.25 8.88
N MET A 179 10.67 -1.52 8.71
CA MET A 179 9.34 -1.90 8.24
C MET A 179 8.27 -1.41 9.22
N LYS A 180 7.29 -0.68 8.71
CA LYS A 180 6.11 -0.16 9.42
C LYS A 180 4.84 -0.88 9.00
N LYS A 181 4.71 -1.25 7.73
CA LYS A 181 3.55 -1.95 7.19
C LYS A 181 3.97 -3.18 6.40
N LEU A 182 3.45 -4.34 6.79
CA LEU A 182 3.74 -5.60 6.12
C LEU A 182 2.44 -6.36 5.87
N ASP A 183 2.18 -6.68 4.61
CA ASP A 183 1.10 -7.58 4.21
C ASP A 183 1.69 -8.79 3.48
N ILE A 184 1.62 -9.94 4.13
CA ILE A 184 2.09 -11.25 3.65
C ILE A 184 0.94 -12.23 3.42
N SER A 185 -0.30 -11.76 3.50
CA SER A 185 -1.50 -12.60 3.47
C SER A 185 -1.58 -13.47 2.22
N TYR A 186 -2.24 -14.63 2.30
CA TYR A 186 -2.46 -15.55 1.19
C TYR A 186 -1.14 -15.97 0.51
N ASN A 187 -0.23 -16.50 1.31
CA ASN A 187 1.05 -17.08 0.90
C ASN A 187 1.31 -18.38 1.72
N GLY A 188 2.28 -19.19 1.33
CA GLY A 188 2.53 -20.51 1.96
C GLY A 188 3.67 -20.51 2.98
N LEU A 189 3.70 -19.60 3.95
CA LEU A 189 4.92 -19.30 4.71
C LEU A 189 5.25 -20.31 5.83
N GLY A 190 4.28 -20.66 6.67
CA GLY A 190 4.45 -21.60 7.79
C GLY A 190 5.36 -21.15 8.95
N ASP A 191 6.46 -20.43 8.69
CA ASP A 191 7.39 -19.87 9.69
C ASP A 191 7.53 -18.34 9.53
N LEU A 192 7.32 -17.61 10.62
CA LEU A 192 7.43 -16.15 10.70
C LEU A 192 8.67 -15.65 11.45
N SER A 193 9.59 -16.54 11.84
CA SER A 193 10.80 -16.19 12.58
C SER A 193 11.66 -15.12 11.88
N VAL A 194 11.56 -15.04 10.55
CA VAL A 194 12.28 -14.09 9.70
C VAL A 194 11.92 -12.63 10.00
N ILE A 195 10.68 -12.36 10.42
CA ILE A 195 10.19 -11.00 10.66
C ILE A 195 10.38 -10.52 12.12
N ASN A 196 10.97 -11.34 13.00
CA ASN A 196 11.21 -11.03 14.42
C ASN A 196 11.89 -9.67 14.69
N GLY A 197 12.73 -9.19 13.76
CA GLY A 197 13.49 -7.95 13.93
C GLY A 197 12.75 -6.66 13.54
N MET A 198 11.49 -6.73 13.12
CA MET A 198 10.72 -5.57 12.63
C MET A 198 10.06 -4.79 13.79
N SER A 199 10.86 -4.26 14.71
CA SER A 199 10.36 -3.58 15.93
C SER A 199 9.58 -2.28 15.67
N GLU A 200 9.64 -1.74 14.44
CA GLU A 200 8.92 -0.55 14.01
C GLU A 200 7.55 -0.86 13.37
N LEU A 201 7.13 -2.13 13.34
CA LEU A 201 5.91 -2.56 12.68
C LEU A 201 4.66 -2.01 13.41
N GLU A 202 3.81 -1.33 12.65
CA GLU A 202 2.56 -0.71 13.09
C GLU A 202 1.35 -1.48 12.54
N ILE A 203 1.46 -2.01 11.31
CA ILE A 203 0.41 -2.74 10.61
C ILE A 203 0.97 -4.07 10.10
N LEU A 204 0.35 -5.17 10.53
CA LEU A 204 0.66 -6.52 10.05
C LEU A 204 -0.61 -7.21 9.56
N SER A 205 -0.58 -7.68 8.32
CA SER A 205 -1.56 -8.60 7.75
C SER A 205 -0.88 -9.91 7.37
N MET A 206 -1.37 -10.99 7.93
CA MET A 206 -0.89 -12.36 7.73
C MET A 206 -2.07 -13.33 7.63
N ARG A 207 -3.13 -12.91 6.95
CA ARG A 207 -4.31 -13.75 6.71
C ARG A 207 -3.94 -14.93 5.84
N ASP A 208 -4.41 -16.12 6.17
CA ASP A 208 -4.15 -17.36 5.44
C ASP A 208 -2.68 -17.57 5.03
N VAL A 209 -1.78 -17.62 6.03
CA VAL A 209 -0.36 -17.96 5.83
C VAL A 209 0.02 -19.34 6.37
N LYS A 210 -1.01 -20.13 6.73
CA LYS A 210 -0.94 -21.51 7.23
C LYS A 210 -0.13 -21.67 8.53
N ILE A 211 -0.18 -20.67 9.41
CA ILE A 211 0.54 -20.70 10.71
C ILE A 211 -0.36 -21.18 11.85
N ASN A 212 0.28 -21.70 12.90
CA ASN A 212 -0.33 -21.90 14.22
C ASN A 212 0.45 -21.16 15.32
N ASP A 213 1.78 -21.05 15.15
CA ASP A 213 2.66 -20.23 15.97
C ASP A 213 2.85 -18.85 15.35
N PHE A 214 2.28 -17.86 16.03
CA PHE A 214 2.46 -16.45 15.73
C PHE A 214 3.23 -15.70 16.85
N SER A 215 4.01 -16.42 17.66
CA SER A 215 4.73 -15.85 18.81
C SER A 215 5.66 -14.69 18.49
N VAL A 216 6.03 -14.52 17.21
CA VAL A 216 6.73 -13.35 16.67
C VAL A 216 6.03 -12.02 17.00
N VAL A 217 4.69 -11.99 17.12
CA VAL A 217 3.95 -10.73 17.30
C VAL A 217 4.34 -9.98 18.57
N LYS A 218 4.82 -10.69 19.60
CA LYS A 218 5.31 -10.06 20.84
C LYS A 218 6.49 -9.10 20.62
N ASN A 219 7.17 -9.22 19.48
CA ASN A 219 8.32 -8.40 19.11
C ASN A 219 7.91 -7.09 18.39
N PHE A 220 6.60 -6.84 18.22
CA PHE A 220 6.06 -5.66 17.53
C PHE A 220 5.32 -4.73 18.50
N PRO A 221 6.05 -4.05 19.41
CA PRO A 221 5.42 -3.26 20.48
C PRO A 221 4.65 -2.03 19.98
N LYS A 222 4.80 -1.64 18.70
CA LYS A 222 4.10 -0.50 18.09
C LYS A 222 2.86 -0.91 17.28
N LEU A 223 2.54 -2.21 17.24
CA LEU A 223 1.46 -2.73 16.42
C LEU A 223 0.12 -2.14 16.86
N SER A 224 -0.57 -1.48 15.93
CA SER A 224 -1.91 -0.91 16.11
C SER A 224 -2.95 -1.68 15.32
N TYR A 225 -2.55 -2.37 14.25
CA TYR A 225 -3.41 -3.23 13.44
C TYR A 225 -2.78 -4.62 13.26
N LEU A 226 -3.56 -5.66 13.56
CA LEU A 226 -3.22 -7.04 13.29
C LEU A 226 -4.38 -7.77 12.62
N ASP A 227 -4.13 -8.30 11.43
CA ASP A 227 -4.97 -9.31 10.79
C ASP A 227 -4.22 -10.64 10.70
N ALA A 228 -4.70 -11.63 11.46
CA ALA A 228 -4.19 -12.99 11.45
C ALA A 228 -5.30 -14.01 11.15
N SER A 229 -6.33 -13.59 10.42
CA SER A 229 -7.48 -14.42 10.09
C SER A 229 -7.13 -15.62 9.20
N GLU A 230 -8.01 -16.62 9.14
CA GLU A 230 -7.86 -17.82 8.30
C GLU A 230 -6.55 -18.60 8.56
N ASN A 231 -6.16 -18.74 9.82
CA ASN A 231 -4.98 -19.53 10.22
C ASN A 231 -5.40 -20.66 11.17
N ASN A 232 -4.42 -21.30 11.81
CA ASN A 232 -4.62 -22.35 12.80
C ASN A 232 -4.22 -21.89 14.22
N ILE A 233 -4.42 -20.60 14.54
CA ILE A 233 -4.02 -20.00 15.80
C ILE A 233 -5.01 -20.41 16.91
N SER A 234 -4.49 -20.75 18.08
CA SER A 234 -5.30 -21.07 19.27
C SER A 234 -4.74 -20.49 20.57
N ASP A 235 -3.42 -20.30 20.65
CA ASP A 235 -2.75 -19.63 21.77
C ASP A 235 -2.73 -18.12 21.49
N LEU A 236 -3.23 -17.30 22.42
CA LEU A 236 -3.26 -15.84 22.28
C LEU A 236 -2.27 -15.13 23.20
N LYS A 237 -1.51 -15.87 24.02
CA LYS A 237 -0.51 -15.32 24.95
C LYS A 237 0.48 -14.33 24.34
N PRO A 238 0.97 -14.50 23.08
CA PRO A 238 1.84 -13.51 22.44
C PRO A 238 1.25 -12.09 22.38
N LEU A 239 -0.07 -11.94 22.41
CA LEU A 239 -0.77 -10.66 22.32
C LEU A 239 -0.68 -9.81 23.59
N GLU A 240 -0.42 -10.39 24.77
CA GLU A 240 -0.43 -9.67 26.07
C GLU A 240 0.49 -8.42 26.08
N SER A 241 1.53 -8.44 25.25
CA SER A 241 2.53 -7.37 25.12
C SER A 241 2.06 -6.16 24.28
N LEU A 242 0.98 -6.29 23.49
CA LEU A 242 0.58 -5.32 22.47
C LEU A 242 -0.27 -4.19 23.04
N LYS A 243 0.37 -3.27 23.77
CA LYS A 243 -0.30 -2.18 24.51
C LYS A 243 -0.96 -1.10 23.66
N TYR A 244 -0.70 -1.08 22.35
CA TYR A 244 -1.19 -0.06 21.41
C TYR A 244 -2.09 -0.63 20.32
N ILE A 245 -2.45 -1.92 20.42
CA ILE A 245 -3.32 -2.56 19.44
C ILE A 245 -4.72 -1.94 19.50
N ASP A 246 -5.19 -1.47 18.35
CA ASP A 246 -6.48 -0.81 18.17
C ASP A 246 -7.46 -1.73 17.45
N GLN A 247 -6.98 -2.40 16.40
CA GLN A 247 -7.76 -3.34 15.60
C GLN A 247 -7.12 -4.73 15.58
N LEU A 248 -7.89 -5.73 15.99
CA LEU A 248 -7.48 -7.12 16.04
C LEU A 248 -8.50 -8.00 15.29
N ILE A 249 -8.03 -8.62 14.20
CA ILE A 249 -8.81 -9.53 13.36
C ILE A 249 -8.22 -10.93 13.49
N LEU A 250 -9.00 -11.83 14.10
CA LEU A 250 -8.65 -13.23 14.39
C LEU A 250 -9.74 -14.20 13.92
N GLU A 251 -10.52 -13.77 12.93
CA GLU A 251 -11.53 -14.57 12.23
C GLU A 251 -10.97 -15.91 11.75
N ASP A 252 -11.80 -16.96 11.70
CA ASP A 252 -11.46 -18.26 11.10
C ASP A 252 -10.15 -18.86 11.67
N ASN A 253 -10.17 -19.19 12.95
CA ASN A 253 -9.04 -19.78 13.66
C ASN A 253 -9.50 -20.91 14.61
N GLY A 254 -8.61 -21.39 15.47
CA GLY A 254 -8.88 -22.44 16.45
C GLY A 254 -9.09 -21.92 17.88
N ILE A 255 -9.43 -20.64 18.06
CA ILE A 255 -9.40 -19.97 19.38
C ILE A 255 -10.57 -20.46 20.24
N SER A 256 -10.26 -20.99 21.42
CA SER A 256 -11.26 -21.41 22.42
C SER A 256 -11.27 -20.57 23.68
N SER A 257 -10.19 -19.83 23.96
CA SER A 257 -10.06 -18.93 25.11
C SER A 257 -9.47 -17.60 24.68
N ILE A 258 -9.96 -16.53 25.30
CA ILE A 258 -9.57 -15.14 25.02
C ILE A 258 -9.08 -14.43 26.31
N GLU A 259 -8.66 -15.18 27.32
CA GLU A 259 -8.18 -14.62 28.59
C GLU A 259 -6.94 -13.73 28.40
N ASP A 260 -6.06 -14.09 27.45
CA ASP A 260 -4.81 -13.38 27.19
C ASP A 260 -5.03 -11.97 26.58
N ILE A 261 -6.22 -11.67 26.06
CA ILE A 261 -6.51 -10.35 25.48
C ILE A 261 -7.20 -9.38 26.46
N LYS A 262 -7.44 -9.79 27.72
CA LYS A 262 -8.13 -8.96 28.73
C LYS A 262 -7.45 -7.63 29.06
N SER A 263 -6.14 -7.52 28.80
CA SER A 263 -5.34 -6.32 29.07
C SER A 263 -5.28 -5.33 27.92
N LEU A 264 -5.82 -5.66 26.74
CA LEU A 264 -5.72 -4.89 25.50
C LEU A 264 -6.73 -3.73 25.46
N LYS A 265 -6.70 -2.86 26.47
CA LYS A 265 -7.69 -1.80 26.72
C LYS A 265 -7.81 -0.74 25.63
N THR A 266 -6.86 -0.69 24.69
CA THR A 266 -6.88 0.21 23.54
C THR A 266 -7.71 -0.32 22.37
N LEU A 267 -8.13 -1.58 22.40
CA LEU A 267 -8.90 -2.18 21.31
C LEU A 267 -10.23 -1.45 21.10
N THR A 268 -10.42 -0.98 19.87
CA THR A 268 -11.69 -0.41 19.40
C THR A 268 -12.43 -1.35 18.46
N LYS A 269 -11.73 -2.29 17.81
CA LYS A 269 -12.30 -3.27 16.89
C LYS A 269 -11.75 -4.66 17.15
N LEU A 270 -12.65 -5.61 17.38
CA LEU A 270 -12.31 -6.99 17.67
C LEU A 270 -13.20 -7.94 16.86
N TYR A 271 -12.57 -8.69 15.95
CA TYR A 271 -13.25 -9.69 15.13
C TYR A 271 -12.72 -11.07 15.50
N LEU A 272 -13.58 -11.88 16.09
CA LEU A 272 -13.30 -13.23 16.60
C LEU A 272 -14.27 -14.26 16.00
N ASN A 273 -14.91 -13.92 14.89
CA ASN A 273 -15.91 -14.80 14.29
C ASN A 273 -15.31 -16.10 13.75
N ASN A 274 -16.13 -17.14 13.61
CA ASN A 274 -15.74 -18.47 13.16
C ASN A 274 -14.59 -19.06 14.01
N ASN A 275 -14.82 -19.15 15.32
CA ASN A 275 -13.87 -19.72 16.29
C ASN A 275 -14.60 -20.71 17.22
N LYS A 276 -13.99 -21.07 18.36
CA LYS A 276 -14.52 -22.05 19.33
C LYS A 276 -14.73 -21.45 20.71
N ILE A 277 -14.96 -20.13 20.79
CA ILE A 277 -15.06 -19.37 22.03
C ILE A 277 -16.37 -19.70 22.73
N LYS A 278 -16.31 -19.85 24.05
CA LYS A 278 -17.48 -20.11 24.92
C LYS A 278 -17.70 -19.02 25.95
N ASP A 279 -16.60 -18.50 26.50
CA ASP A 279 -16.58 -17.51 27.56
C ASP A 279 -16.03 -16.19 27.00
N VAL A 280 -16.80 -15.12 27.18
CA VAL A 280 -16.47 -13.77 26.72
C VAL A 280 -16.22 -12.80 27.89
N SER A 281 -16.14 -13.29 29.12
CA SER A 281 -15.93 -12.46 30.31
C SER A 281 -14.61 -11.67 30.29
N ALA A 282 -13.57 -12.23 29.66
CA ALA A 282 -12.26 -11.60 29.53
C ALA A 282 -12.30 -10.23 28.84
N ILE A 283 -13.25 -10.00 27.93
CA ILE A 283 -13.34 -8.75 27.16
C ILE A 283 -14.24 -7.69 27.80
N ASN A 284 -14.85 -7.95 28.96
CA ASN A 284 -15.75 -6.99 29.62
C ASN A 284 -15.07 -5.64 29.94
N ASN A 285 -13.76 -5.65 30.20
CA ASN A 285 -13.02 -4.42 30.53
C ASN A 285 -12.44 -3.70 29.31
N LEU A 286 -12.69 -4.19 28.09
CA LEU A 286 -12.27 -3.54 26.85
C LEU A 286 -13.28 -2.46 26.45
N THR A 287 -13.47 -1.48 27.34
CA THR A 287 -14.57 -0.50 27.23
C THR A 287 -14.44 0.45 26.05
N ALA A 288 -13.30 0.49 25.38
CA ALA A 288 -13.09 1.26 24.14
C ALA A 288 -13.64 0.55 22.88
N LEU A 289 -14.11 -0.69 22.98
CA LEU A 289 -14.67 -1.44 21.86
C LEU A 289 -15.88 -0.72 21.26
N SER A 290 -15.77 -0.42 19.98
CA SER A 290 -16.83 0.12 19.13
C SER A 290 -17.39 -0.93 18.15
N GLU A 291 -16.58 -1.90 17.76
CA GLU A 291 -16.97 -3.00 16.87
C GLU A 291 -16.54 -4.34 17.47
N LEU A 292 -17.51 -5.24 17.64
CA LEU A 292 -17.29 -6.58 18.17
C LEU A 292 -18.05 -7.60 17.34
N ASP A 293 -17.29 -8.47 16.66
CA ASP A 293 -17.84 -9.62 15.93
C ASP A 293 -17.46 -10.94 16.63
N LEU A 294 -18.48 -11.63 17.13
CA LEU A 294 -18.39 -12.93 17.80
C LEU A 294 -19.18 -14.00 17.04
N LYS A 295 -19.55 -13.74 15.78
CA LYS A 295 -20.34 -14.65 14.95
C LYS A 295 -19.72 -16.06 14.89
N ASP A 296 -20.54 -17.10 14.81
CA ASP A 296 -20.09 -18.49 14.60
C ASP A 296 -19.05 -18.92 15.65
N ASN A 297 -19.55 -19.03 16.88
CA ASN A 297 -18.78 -19.47 18.04
C ASN A 297 -19.67 -20.41 18.88
N LEU A 298 -19.20 -20.77 20.08
CA LEU A 298 -19.91 -21.68 21.00
C LEU A 298 -20.42 -20.93 22.24
N ILE A 299 -20.74 -19.63 22.09
CA ILE A 299 -21.13 -18.76 23.19
C ILE A 299 -22.59 -19.03 23.58
N LYS A 300 -22.84 -19.07 24.88
CA LYS A 300 -24.20 -19.27 25.45
C LYS A 300 -24.66 -18.08 26.28
N ASP A 301 -23.71 -17.35 26.86
CA ASP A 301 -23.95 -16.24 27.76
C ASP A 301 -23.07 -15.05 27.39
N VAL A 302 -23.70 -13.89 27.25
CA VAL A 302 -23.06 -12.59 26.98
C VAL A 302 -23.34 -11.59 28.11
N SER A 303 -23.93 -12.02 29.23
CA SER A 303 -24.27 -11.17 30.37
C SER A 303 -23.07 -10.46 30.98
N SER A 304 -21.88 -11.05 30.83
CA SER A 304 -20.62 -10.48 31.27
C SER A 304 -20.19 -9.24 30.49
N LEU A 305 -20.80 -8.89 29.35
CA LEU A 305 -20.36 -7.78 28.48
C LEU A 305 -21.00 -6.42 28.84
N ASN A 306 -21.45 -6.25 30.07
CA ASN A 306 -22.28 -5.12 30.51
C ASN A 306 -21.55 -3.78 30.60
N ASN A 307 -20.23 -3.76 30.52
CA ASN A 307 -19.45 -2.52 30.51
C ASN A 307 -19.15 -1.98 29.10
N LEU A 308 -19.49 -2.71 28.03
CA LEU A 308 -19.20 -2.33 26.64
C LEU A 308 -20.19 -1.29 26.10
N LYS A 309 -20.20 -0.10 26.71
CA LYS A 309 -21.17 0.96 26.45
C LYS A 309 -20.98 1.69 25.13
N ASP A 310 -19.76 1.65 24.58
CA ASP A 310 -19.37 2.35 23.36
C ASP A 310 -19.52 1.50 22.09
N LEU A 311 -20.10 0.29 22.20
CA LEU A 311 -20.35 -0.57 21.06
C LEU A 311 -21.37 0.06 20.09
N VAL A 312 -20.92 0.21 18.85
CA VAL A 312 -21.68 0.68 17.69
C VAL A 312 -22.14 -0.51 16.85
N ILE A 313 -21.28 -1.52 16.69
CA ILE A 313 -21.56 -2.73 15.92
C ILE A 313 -21.36 -3.95 16.82
N PHE A 314 -22.40 -4.77 16.95
CA PHE A 314 -22.35 -6.00 17.74
C PHE A 314 -22.97 -7.18 16.98
N ASN A 315 -22.14 -8.18 16.66
CA ASN A 315 -22.56 -9.38 15.95
C ASN A 315 -22.36 -10.61 16.84
N ILE A 316 -23.46 -11.29 17.17
CA ILE A 316 -23.47 -12.52 17.98
C ILE A 316 -24.28 -13.64 17.30
N MET A 317 -24.44 -13.54 15.98
CA MET A 317 -25.10 -14.58 15.20
C MET A 317 -24.36 -15.92 15.27
N GLU A 318 -25.05 -16.99 14.90
CA GLU A 318 -24.50 -18.33 14.80
C GLU A 318 -23.83 -18.76 16.13
N ASN A 319 -24.54 -18.54 17.24
CA ASN A 319 -24.14 -18.97 18.59
C ASN A 319 -25.30 -19.69 19.29
N ASP A 320 -25.08 -20.16 20.51
CA ASP A 320 -26.09 -20.82 21.35
C ASP A 320 -26.78 -19.87 22.35
N ILE A 321 -26.74 -18.55 22.08
CA ILE A 321 -27.26 -17.51 22.98
C ILE A 321 -28.79 -17.54 23.01
N LYS A 322 -29.36 -17.45 24.22
CA LYS A 322 -30.83 -17.40 24.42
C LYS A 322 -31.34 -16.01 24.79
N GLN A 323 -30.54 -15.23 25.50
CA GLN A 323 -30.89 -13.88 25.95
C GLN A 323 -29.69 -12.97 25.82
N ALA A 324 -29.94 -11.73 25.42
CA ALA A 324 -28.91 -10.71 25.21
C ALA A 324 -29.30 -9.40 25.93
N ASN A 325 -29.67 -9.49 27.22
CA ASN A 325 -30.11 -8.32 28.01
C ASN A 325 -29.05 -7.22 28.12
N VAL A 326 -27.78 -7.59 27.93
CA VAL A 326 -26.64 -6.67 27.90
C VAL A 326 -26.80 -5.53 26.88
N VAL A 327 -27.56 -5.77 25.81
CA VAL A 327 -27.85 -4.79 24.75
C VAL A 327 -28.59 -3.55 25.29
N GLU A 328 -29.37 -3.67 26.37
CA GLU A 328 -30.03 -2.52 27.01
C GLU A 328 -29.03 -1.47 27.52
N GLY A 329 -27.82 -1.91 27.85
CA GLY A 329 -26.72 -1.06 28.34
C GLY A 329 -25.86 -0.41 27.25
N MET A 330 -26.21 -0.56 25.97
CA MET A 330 -25.41 -0.10 24.81
C MET A 330 -26.10 1.10 24.13
N PRO A 331 -25.97 2.33 24.66
CA PRO A 331 -26.75 3.51 24.23
C PRO A 331 -26.43 4.02 22.82
N VAL A 332 -25.26 3.67 22.28
CA VAL A 332 -24.76 4.11 20.96
C VAL A 332 -24.83 3.01 19.90
N LEU A 333 -25.46 1.87 20.19
CA LEU A 333 -25.55 0.75 19.26
C LEU A 333 -26.33 1.15 17.99
N GLU A 334 -25.70 0.96 16.83
CA GLU A 334 -26.28 1.29 15.53
C GLU A 334 -26.50 0.04 14.66
N GLU A 335 -25.71 -1.02 14.86
CA GLU A 335 -25.82 -2.29 14.16
C GLU A 335 -25.83 -3.47 15.14
N LEU A 336 -26.86 -4.32 15.03
CA LEU A 336 -27.02 -5.51 15.88
C LEU A 336 -27.47 -6.71 15.07
N TYR A 337 -26.74 -7.81 15.21
CA TYR A 337 -27.02 -9.06 14.52
C TYR A 337 -27.11 -10.20 15.54
N MET A 338 -28.27 -10.84 15.63
CA MET A 338 -28.55 -11.93 16.57
C MET A 338 -29.37 -13.02 15.92
N ASP A 339 -29.19 -14.27 16.36
CA ASP A 339 -29.98 -15.39 15.86
C ASP A 339 -31.47 -15.23 16.14
N LYS A 340 -32.28 -15.87 15.30
CA LYS A 340 -33.75 -15.88 15.44
C LYS A 340 -34.20 -16.40 16.82
N ALA A 341 -33.43 -17.31 17.43
CA ALA A 341 -33.76 -17.92 18.72
C ALA A 341 -33.52 -17.02 19.95
N VAL A 342 -32.81 -15.90 19.79
CA VAL A 342 -32.52 -14.96 20.88
C VAL A 342 -33.77 -14.18 21.27
N ASP A 343 -34.08 -14.11 22.57
CA ASP A 343 -35.15 -13.26 23.09
C ASP A 343 -34.82 -11.77 22.83
N ARG A 344 -35.73 -11.10 22.12
CA ARG A 344 -35.63 -9.70 21.71
C ARG A 344 -36.35 -8.74 22.66
N SER A 345 -36.82 -9.22 23.82
CA SER A 345 -37.46 -8.39 24.84
C SER A 345 -36.53 -7.29 25.38
N CYS A 346 -35.21 -7.47 25.31
CA CYS A 346 -34.21 -6.46 25.63
C CYS A 346 -34.23 -5.23 24.68
N LEU A 347 -34.87 -5.33 23.53
CA LEU A 347 -34.96 -4.24 22.54
C LEU A 347 -36.13 -3.27 22.82
N LYS A 348 -36.79 -3.39 23.97
CA LYS A 348 -37.93 -2.54 24.37
C LYS A 348 -37.58 -1.06 24.46
N ASN A 349 -36.34 -0.70 24.77
CA ASN A 349 -35.94 0.70 24.93
C ASN A 349 -34.86 1.16 23.93
N ILE A 350 -34.46 0.30 23.00
CA ILE A 350 -33.41 0.63 22.03
C ILE A 350 -33.92 1.64 20.98
N LYS A 351 -33.03 2.55 20.58
CA LYS A 351 -33.27 3.46 19.43
C LYS A 351 -33.32 2.65 18.13
N ILE A 352 -33.78 3.29 17.05
CA ILE A 352 -33.77 2.67 15.72
C ILE A 352 -32.32 2.36 15.32
N LEU A 353 -32.05 1.08 15.08
CA LEU A 353 -30.79 0.60 14.52
C LEU A 353 -30.69 0.99 13.03
N LYS A 354 -29.49 1.37 12.58
CA LYS A 354 -29.21 1.65 11.16
C LYS A 354 -29.21 0.36 10.34
N LYS A 355 -28.59 -0.70 10.87
CA LYS A 355 -28.60 -2.05 10.28
C LYS A 355 -28.89 -3.10 11.33
N ALA A 356 -29.46 -4.21 10.90
CA ALA A 356 -29.75 -5.36 11.75
C ALA A 356 -30.13 -6.58 10.88
N ASP A 357 -30.14 -7.76 11.50
CA ASP A 357 -30.71 -8.96 10.92
C ASP A 357 -32.23 -8.81 10.66
N LEU A 358 -32.78 -9.69 9.81
CA LEU A 358 -34.18 -9.61 9.37
C LEU A 358 -35.18 -9.77 10.53
N ASP A 359 -34.90 -10.64 11.50
CA ASP A 359 -35.79 -10.90 12.64
C ASP A 359 -35.79 -9.71 13.62
N THR A 360 -34.63 -9.10 13.86
CA THR A 360 -34.48 -7.88 14.66
C THR A 360 -35.19 -6.69 14.01
N LYS A 361 -35.01 -6.50 12.69
CA LYS A 361 -35.77 -5.49 11.93
C LYS A 361 -37.27 -5.71 12.06
N SER A 362 -37.73 -6.95 11.88
CA SER A 362 -39.14 -7.32 11.97
C SER A 362 -39.73 -7.05 13.36
N TYR A 363 -38.98 -7.36 14.43
CA TYR A 363 -39.40 -7.07 15.81
C TYR A 363 -39.58 -5.57 16.05
N LEU A 364 -38.60 -4.76 15.65
CA LEU A 364 -38.64 -3.30 15.84
C LEU A 364 -39.75 -2.63 15.02
N ILE A 365 -40.00 -3.10 13.79
CA ILE A 365 -41.12 -2.62 12.96
C ILE A 365 -42.45 -2.95 13.65
N LYS A 366 -42.67 -4.20 14.08
CA LYS A 366 -43.93 -4.58 14.75
C LYS A 366 -44.20 -3.70 15.98
N LYS A 367 -43.19 -3.46 16.80
CA LYS A 367 -43.28 -2.56 17.94
C LYS A 367 -43.70 -1.14 17.54
N LYS A 368 -43.11 -0.58 16.48
CA LYS A 368 -43.41 0.78 16.01
C LYS A 368 -44.86 0.96 15.51
N TYR A 369 -45.43 -0.08 14.89
CA TYR A 369 -46.75 0.00 14.25
C TYR A 369 -47.92 -0.56 15.06
N TYR A 370 -47.67 -1.50 15.99
CA TYR A 370 -48.73 -2.20 16.72
C TYR A 370 -48.79 -1.91 18.23
N ASN A 371 -47.80 -1.20 18.79
CA ASN A 371 -47.80 -0.82 20.21
C ASN A 371 -48.06 0.69 20.45
N ASN A 372 -48.56 1.42 19.43
CA ASN A 372 -48.98 2.82 19.54
C ASN A 372 -50.50 2.94 19.61
#